data_AF-A0A382JCW0-F1
#
_entry.id   AF-A0A382JCW0-F1
#
_cell.length_a   1.000
_cell.length_b   1.000
_cell.length_c   1.000
_cell.angle_alpha   90.00
_cell.angle_beta   90.00
_cell.angle_gamma   90.00
#
_symmetry.space_group_name_H-M   'P 1'
#
loop_
_entity.id
_entity.type
_entity.pdbx_description
1 polymer ?
#
loop_
_entity_poly.entity_id
_entity_poly.type
_entity_poly.pdbx_seq_one_letter_code
_entity_poly.pdbx_strand_id
1 'polypeptide(L)' 'MIKKIILLLAILGPFILYFFSVWLLKLEKKKYPILKLSIASVLLLIVALGFLRFYGDFSPSTKYTPAEYKDGKLVPAENK' A
#
# COMPACT_ATOMS: atom_id res chain seq x y z
N MET A 1 -6.48 3.49 7.40
CA MET A 1 -7.00 2.59 6.34
C MET A 1 -6.43 2.91 4.95
N ILE A 2 -6.10 4.18 4.67
CA ILE A 2 -5.53 4.62 3.39
C ILE A 2 -4.30 3.81 2.93
N LYS A 3 -3.37 3.47 3.83
CA LYS A 3 -2.17 2.66 3.52
C LYS A 3 -2.52 1.29 2.92
N LYS A 4 -3.58 0.65 3.44
CA LYS A 4 -4.07 -0.65 2.92
C LYS A 4 -4.67 -0.50 1.52
N ILE A 5 -5.39 0.60 1.28
CA ILE A 5 -5.98 0.91 -0.03
C ILE A 5 -4.88 1.16 -1.06
N ILE A 6 -3.83 1.90 -0.70
CA ILE A 6 -2.66 2.15 -1.58
C ILE A 6 -2.00 0.83 -1.99
N LEU A 7 -1.81 -0.09 -1.05
CA LEU A 7 -1.23 -1.41 -1.35
C LEU A 7 -2.12 -2.25 -2.26
N LEU A 8 -3.43 -2.30 -1.98
CA LEU A 8 -4.41 -2.99 -2.82
C LEU A 8 -4.43 -2.43 -4.25
N LEU A 9 -4.39 -1.10 -4.38
CA LEU A 9 -4.36 -0.43 -5.67
C LEU A 9 -3.06 -0.68 -6.42
N ALA A 10 -1.91 -0.75 -5.73
CA ALA A 10 -0.63 -1.10 -6.37
C ALA A 10 -0.66 -2.53 -6.93
N ILE A 11 -1.26 -3.48 -6.20
CA ILE A 11 -1.34 -4.87 -6.62
C ILE A 11 -2.33 -5.05 -7.78
N LEU A 12 -3.56 -4.57 -7.61
CA LEU A 12 -4.66 -4.79 -8.56
C LEU A 12 -4.71 -3.77 -9.70
N GLY A 13 -4.12 -2.59 -9.51
CA GLY A 13 -4.18 -1.46 -10.44
C GLY A 13 -3.81 -1.82 -11.88
N PRO A 14 -2.67 -2.49 -12.15
CA PRO A 14 -2.30 -2.90 -13.50
C PRO A 14 -3.35 -3.80 -14.16
N PHE A 15 -3.94 -4.72 -13.39
CA PHE A 15 -4.96 -5.65 -13.89
C PHE A 15 -6.29 -4.93 -14.15
N ILE A 16 -6.72 -4.08 -13.23
CA ILE A 16 -7.93 -3.29 -13.35
C ILE A 16 -7.83 -2.33 -14.55
N LEU A 17 -6.72 -1.61 -14.67
CA LEU A 17 -6.48 -0.71 -15.81
C LEU A 17 -6.44 -1.46 -17.13
N TYR A 18 -5.77 -2.61 -17.18
CA TYR A 18 -5.76 -3.43 -18.38
C TYR A 18 -7.16 -3.91 -18.76
N PHE A 19 -7.93 -4.42 -17.78
CA PHE A 19 -9.31 -4.86 -17.99
C PHE A 19 -10.18 -3.74 -18.56
N PHE A 20 -10.17 -2.56 -17.92
CA PHE A 20 -10.92 -1.40 -18.41
C PHE A 20 -10.46 -0.94 -19.79
N SER A 21 -9.15 -1.00 -20.09
CA SER A 21 -8.64 -0.64 -21.41
C SER A 21 -9.14 -1.58 -22.51
N VAL A 22 -9.18 -2.89 -22.25
CA VAL A 22 -9.69 -3.89 -23.19
C VAL A 22 -11.19 -3.73 -23.40
N TRP A 23 -11.93 -3.49 -22.31
CA TRP A 23 -13.37 -3.28 -22.34
C TRP A 23 -13.74 -2.00 -23.11
N LEU A 24 -13.08 -0.87 -22.81
CA LEU A 24 -13.35 0.42 -23.44
C LEU A 24 -13.00 0.42 -24.94
N LEU A 25 -11.88 -0.19 -25.30
CA LEU A 25 -11.39 -0.25 -26.68
C LEU A 25 -12.00 -1.43 -27.48
N LYS A 26 -12.87 -2.23 -26.86
CA LYS A 26 -13.50 -3.43 -27.45
C LYS A 26 -12.49 -4.34 -28.15
N LEU A 27 -11.33 -4.56 -27.50
CA LEU A 27 -10.25 -5.35 -28.07
C LEU A 27 -10.61 -6.83 -28.03
N GLU A 28 -11.07 -7.38 -29.15
CA GLU A 28 -11.42 -8.80 -29.26
C GLU A 28 -10.17 -9.70 -29.35
N LYS A 29 -10.24 -10.87 -28.71
CA LYS A 29 -9.25 -11.97 -28.81
C LYS A 29 -7.81 -11.66 -28.36
N LYS A 30 -7.61 -10.69 -27.47
CA LYS A 30 -6.27 -10.38 -26.96
C LYS A 30 -5.87 -11.33 -25.82
N LYS A 31 -4.74 -12.01 -25.96
CA LYS A 31 -4.15 -12.83 -24.87
C LYS A 31 -3.79 -11.93 -23.69
N TYR A 32 -4.32 -12.25 -22.50
CA TYR A 32 -4.00 -11.51 -21.28
C TYR A 32 -2.49 -11.59 -20.99
N PRO A 33 -1.75 -10.45 -20.97
CA PRO A 33 -0.31 -10.44 -20.78
C PRO A 33 0.04 -10.52 -19.29
N ILE A 34 -0.40 -11.59 -18.62
CA ILE A 34 -0.32 -11.75 -17.15
C ILE A 34 1.09 -11.46 -16.63
N LEU A 35 2.14 -12.01 -17.26
CA LEU A 35 3.52 -11.79 -16.84
C LEU A 35 3.91 -10.31 -16.83
N LYS A 36 3.50 -9.54 -17.85
CA LYS A 36 3.81 -8.10 -17.93
C LYS A 36 3.05 -7.32 -16.86
N LEU A 37 1.79 -7.68 -16.61
CA LEU A 37 0.97 -7.05 -15.57
C LEU A 37 1.51 -7.35 -14.17
N SER A 38 1.97 -8.58 -13.92
CA SER A 38 2.61 -8.96 -12.66
C SER A 38 3.90 -8.20 -12.43
N ILE A 39 4.76 -8.05 -13.44
CA ILE A 39 5.99 -7.24 -13.30
C ILE A 39 5.66 -5.77 -12.98
N ALA A 40 4.68 -5.19 -13.69
CA ALA A 40 4.23 -3.83 -13.41
C ALA A 40 3.67 -3.68 -11.98
N SER A 41 2.91 -4.67 -11.51
CA SER A 41 2.37 -4.75 -10.15
C SER A 41 3.47 -4.79 -9.09
N VAL A 42 4.51 -5.62 -9.30
CA VAL A 42 5.67 -5.69 -8.40
C VAL A 42 6.41 -4.35 -8.34
N LEU A 43 6.65 -3.71 -9.49
CA LEU A 43 7.29 -2.39 -9.53
C LEU A 43 6.48 -1.33 -8.78
N LEU A 44 5.16 -1.27 -9.03
CA LEU A 44 4.25 -0.38 -8.32
C LEU A 44 4.23 -0.66 -6.81
N LEU A 45 4.28 -1.93 -6.43
CA LEU A 45 4.32 -2.33 -5.03
C LEU A 45 5.61 -1.87 -4.35
N ILE A 46 6.77 -2.00 -5.00
CA ILE A 46 8.06 -1.50 -4.47
C ILE A 46 7.99 0.01 -4.25
N VAL A 47 7.45 0.76 -5.21
CA VAL A 47 7.28 2.21 -5.09
C VAL A 47 6.32 2.55 -3.96
N ALA A 48 5.18 1.87 -3.86
CA ALA A 48 4.19 2.09 -2.80
C ALA A 48 4.77 1.80 -1.41
N LEU A 49 5.55 0.72 -1.26
CA LEU A 49 6.23 0.39 -0.02
C LEU A 49 7.31 1.41 0.31
N GLY A 50 8.09 1.87 -0.67
CA GLY A 50 9.05 2.96 -0.52
C GLY A 50 8.36 4.23 -0.02
N PHE A 51 7.28 4.64 -0.68
CA PHE A 51 6.47 5.80 -0.27
C PHE A 51 5.96 5.66 1.17
N LEU A 52 5.35 4.52 1.51
CA LEU A 52 4.84 4.26 2.85
C LEU A 52 5.92 4.24 3.92
N ARG A 53 7.16 3.87 3.56
CA ARG A 53 8.30 3.91 4.46
C ARG A 53 8.74 5.33 4.78
N PHE A 54 8.78 6.22 3.80
CA PHE A 54 9.26 7.60 3.99
C PHE A 54 8.18 8.57 4.47
N TYR A 55 6.92 8.35 4.10
CA TYR A 55 5.78 9.22 4.42
C TYR A 55 4.81 8.57 5.42
N GLY A 56 5.22 7.49 6.08
CA GLY A 56 4.44 6.85 7.14
C GLY A 56 4.59 7.58 8.48
N ASP A 57 3.54 7.54 9.32
CA ASP A 57 3.47 8.19 10.65
C ASP A 57 4.55 7.75 11.67
N PHE A 58 5.42 6.81 11.33
CA PHE A 58 6.46 6.31 12.21
C PHE A 58 7.81 6.85 11.73
N SER A 59 8.32 7.87 12.42
CA SER A 59 9.74 8.18 12.29
C SER A 59 10.55 7.02 12.87
N PRO A 60 11.55 6.48 12.16
CA PRO A 60 12.41 5.43 12.70
C PRO A 60 13.21 5.89 13.94
N SER A 61 13.20 7.18 14.25
CA SER A 61 13.80 7.76 15.45
C SER A 61 12.89 7.79 16.68
N THR A 62 11.59 7.43 16.57
CA THR A 62 10.69 7.47 17.73
C THR A 62 10.97 6.32 18.69
N LYS A 63 11.01 6.60 19.98
CA LYS A 63 11.13 5.62 21.07
C LYS A 63 9.74 5.22 21.55
N TYR A 64 9.47 3.92 21.56
CA TYR A 64 8.22 3.38 22.11
C TYR A 64 8.21 3.52 23.63
N THR A 65 7.21 4.20 24.15
CA THR A 65 6.88 4.27 25.56
C THR A 65 5.64 3.41 25.79
N PRO A 66 5.74 2.28 26.52
CA PRO A 66 4.60 1.42 26.79
C PRO A 66 3.56 2.13 27.66
N ALA A 67 2.33 1.63 27.64
CA ALA A 67 1.27 2.12 28.51
C ALA A 67 1.64 1.87 29.98
N GLU A 68 1.46 2.88 30.84
CA GLU A 68 1.80 2.82 32.26
C GLU A 68 0.77 3.55 33.11
N TYR A 69 0.64 3.13 34.38
CA TYR A 69 -0.21 3.83 35.34
C TYR A 69 0.60 4.94 36.02
N LYS A 70 0.14 6.18 35.87
CA LYS A 70 0.67 7.36 36.57
C LYS A 70 -0.46 8.01 37.36
N ASP A 71 -0.25 8.20 38.66
CA ASP A 71 -1.22 8.81 39.58
C ASP A 71 -2.62 8.17 39.50
N GLY A 72 -2.67 6.83 39.39
CA GLY A 72 -3.91 6.06 39.31
C GLY A 72 -4.64 6.14 37.96
N LYS A 73 -4.07 6.82 36.95
CA LYS A 73 -4.62 6.89 35.59
C LYS A 73 -3.77 6.10 34.60
N LEU A 74 -4.43 5.40 33.68
CA LEU A 74 -3.76 4.70 32.57
C LEU A 74 -3.32 5.73 31.52
N VAL A 75 -2.01 5.89 31.36
CA VAL A 75 -1.41 6.65 30.28
C VAL A 75 -1.23 5.69 29.09
N PRO A 76 -1.79 5.98 27.90
CA PRO A 76 -1.67 5.12 26.75
C PRO A 76 -0.22 5.11 26.22
N ALA A 77 0.10 4.07 25.45
CA ALA A 77 1.41 3.96 24.82
C ALA A 77 1.62 5.08 23.79
N GLU A 78 2.82 5.65 23.77
CA GLU A 78 3.21 6.71 22.84
C GLU A 78 4.50 6.34 22.11
N ASN A 79 4.62 6.76 20.85
CA ASN A 79 5.90 6.77 20.13
C ASN A 79 6.34 8.22 19.97
N LYS A 80 7.41 8.61 20.66
CA LYS A 80 8.00 9.97 20.64
C LYS A 80 9.38 9.96 20.02
#